data_AF-A0A5A8AH31-F1
#
_entry.id   AF-A0A5A8AH31-F1
#
_cell.length_a   1.000
_cell.length_b   1.000
_cell.length_c   1.000
_cell.angle_alpha   90.00
_cell.angle_beta   90.00
_cell.angle_gamma   90.00
#
_symmetry.space_group_name_H-M   'P 1'
#
loop_
_entity.id
_entity.type
_entity.pdbx_description
1 polymer ?
#
loop_
_entity_poly.entity_id
_entity_poly.type
_entity_poly.pdbx_seq_one_letter_code
_entity_poly.pdbx_strand_id
1 'polypeptide(L)'
;MKKLALAFLVFLTGMAYAQKMKVISGNFDFLKGQTALNLKMDYSHMTFYKENMDEAAYIAKQESDIRKAGKSPDEFEKWKKD
;
A
#
# COMPACT_ATOMS: atom_id res chain seq x y z
N MET A 1 -40.81 0.90 -10.87
CA MET A 1 -40.41 2.13 -10.13
C MET A 1 -39.51 1.84 -8.92
N LYS A 2 -39.85 0.90 -8.01
CA LYS A 2 -39.03 0.60 -6.82
C LYS A 2 -37.59 0.14 -7.12
N LYS A 3 -37.40 -0.67 -8.18
CA LYS A 3 -36.06 -1.15 -8.61
C LYS A 3 -35.18 -0.03 -9.18
N LEU A 4 -35.79 0.93 -9.88
CA LEU A 4 -35.06 2.09 -10.43
C LEU A 4 -34.62 3.05 -9.30
N ALA A 5 -35.49 3.25 -8.31
CA ALA A 5 -35.15 4.04 -7.13
C ALA A 5 -33.99 3.40 -6.33
N LEU A 6 -33.98 2.07 -6.19
CA LEU A 6 -32.89 1.37 -5.54
C LEU A 6 -31.56 1.50 -6.30
N ALA A 7 -31.58 1.34 -7.62
CA ALA A 7 -30.39 1.51 -8.45
C ALA A 7 -29.82 2.94 -8.36
N PHE A 8 -30.70 3.94 -8.33
CA PHE A 8 -30.32 5.35 -8.16
C PHE A 8 -29.67 5.59 -6.78
N LEU A 9 -30.21 4.96 -5.73
CA LEU A 9 -29.67 5.09 -4.37
C LEU A 9 -28.27 4.46 -4.24
N VAL A 10 -28.05 3.30 -4.88
CA VAL A 10 -26.73 2.64 -4.92
C VAL A 10 -25.71 3.45 -5.72
N PHE A 11 -26.15 4.11 -6.79
CA PHE A 11 -25.28 5.00 -7.56
C PHE A 11 -24.85 6.23 -6.76
N LEU A 12 -25.78 6.82 -5.99
CA LEU A 12 -25.49 7.96 -5.13
C LEU A 12 -24.50 7.62 -4.00
N THR A 13 -24.58 6.41 -3.41
CA THR A 13 -23.60 5.99 -2.41
C THR A 13 -22.21 5.82 -3.02
N GLY A 14 -22.10 5.26 -4.23
CA GLY A 14 -20.81 5.15 -4.93
C GLY A 14 -20.10 6.49 -5.16
N MET A 15 -20.84 7.56 -5.40
CA MET A 15 -20.27 8.91 -5.55
C MET A 15 -19.88 9.56 -4.22
N ALA A 16 -20.65 9.33 -3.15
CA ALA A 16 -20.38 9.92 -1.82
C ALA A 16 -19.15 9.31 -1.14
N TYR A 17 -18.83 8.04 -1.43
CA TYR A 17 -17.66 7.34 -0.90
C TYR A 17 -16.44 7.38 -1.84
N ALA A 18 -16.43 8.23 -2.87
CA ALA A 18 -15.22 8.48 -3.64
C ALA A 18 -14.11 8.93 -2.68
N GLN A 19 -13.11 8.06 -2.48
CA GLN A 19 -12.02 8.28 -1.54
C GLN A 19 -11.35 9.60 -1.91
N LYS A 20 -11.67 10.66 -1.16
CA LYS A 20 -11.09 11.97 -1.38
C LYS A 20 -9.59 11.82 -1.13
N MET A 21 -8.80 11.80 -2.20
CA MET A 21 -7.35 11.74 -2.10
C MET A 21 -6.90 12.95 -1.30
N LYS A 22 -6.57 12.72 -0.03
CA LYS A 22 -6.13 13.77 0.87
C LYS A 22 -4.68 14.08 0.50
N VAL A 23 -4.47 15.25 -0.08
CA VAL A 23 -3.13 15.77 -0.33
C VAL A 23 -2.50 16.05 1.03
N ILE A 24 -1.49 15.25 1.39
CA ILE A 24 -0.73 15.43 2.63
C ILE A 24 0.30 16.57 2.45
N SER A 25 0.78 16.80 1.21
CA SER A 25 1.60 17.96 0.81
C SER A 25 1.58 18.17 -0.71
N GLY A 26 1.70 19.42 -1.19
CA GLY A 26 1.70 19.79 -2.63
C GLY A 26 0.34 20.26 -3.20
N ASN A 27 0.22 20.31 -4.53
CA ASN A 27 -1.03 20.56 -5.26
C ASN A 27 -1.19 19.56 -6.43
N PHE A 28 -2.41 19.35 -6.92
CA PHE A 28 -2.68 18.49 -8.10
C PHE A 28 -2.67 19.29 -9.41
N ASP A 29 -2.18 20.53 -9.41
CA ASP A 29 -2.19 21.39 -10.59
C ASP A 29 -1.37 20.78 -11.75
N PHE A 30 -0.34 19.98 -11.43
CA PHE A 30 0.47 19.25 -12.42
C PHE A 30 -0.29 18.10 -13.12
N LEU A 31 -1.39 17.62 -12.54
CA LEU A 31 -2.22 16.55 -13.12
C LEU A 31 -3.33 17.11 -14.03
N LYS A 32 -3.50 18.43 -14.10
CA LYS A 32 -4.59 19.04 -14.86
C LYS A 32 -4.42 18.79 -16.36
N GLY A 33 -5.34 18.04 -16.96
CA GLY A 33 -5.32 17.67 -18.38
C GLY A 33 -4.51 16.42 -18.72
N GLN A 34 -3.93 15.73 -17.72
CA GLN A 34 -3.25 14.46 -17.93
C GLN A 34 -4.25 13.31 -17.89
N THR A 35 -4.26 12.47 -18.94
CA THR A 35 -5.12 11.27 -19.03
C THR A 35 -4.41 10.00 -18.59
N ALA A 36 -3.07 9.99 -18.58
CA ALA A 36 -2.25 8.89 -18.13
C ALA A 36 -1.06 9.42 -17.29
N LEU A 37 -0.75 8.73 -16.20
CA LEU A 37 0.34 9.08 -15.29
C LEU A 37 1.31 7.90 -15.22
N ASN A 38 2.61 8.18 -15.39
CA ASN A 38 3.65 7.18 -15.16
C ASN A 38 4.11 7.28 -13.70
N LEU A 39 3.65 6.36 -12.86
CA LEU A 39 3.99 6.31 -11.44
C LEU A 39 5.25 5.45 -11.26
N LYS A 40 6.35 6.06 -10.85
CA LYS A 40 7.53 5.35 -10.35
C LYS A 40 7.50 5.39 -8.83
N MET A 41 7.29 4.25 -8.20
CA MET A 41 7.42 4.11 -6.75
C MET A 41 8.90 3.99 -6.41
N ASP A 42 9.45 4.99 -5.72
CA ASP A 42 10.84 4.99 -5.26
C ASP A 42 10.87 4.58 -3.77
N TYR A 43 11.42 3.40 -3.51
CA TYR A 43 11.58 2.85 -2.16
C TYR A 43 13.01 2.97 -1.63
N SER A 44 13.90 3.71 -2.32
CA SER A 44 15.33 3.81 -1.98
C SER A 44 15.61 4.35 -0.57
N HIS A 45 14.65 5.08 0.02
CA HIS A 45 14.72 5.65 1.36
C HIS A 45 13.64 5.11 2.29
N MET A 46 13.02 3.98 1.95
CA MET A 46 12.02 3.36 2.80
C MET A 46 12.68 2.80 4.06
N THR A 47 12.15 3.21 5.21
CA THR A 47 12.60 2.71 6.50
C THR A 47 11.49 1.92 7.18
N PHE A 48 11.85 0.87 7.89
CA PHE A 48 10.94 -0.01 8.60
C PHE A 48 11.00 0.24 10.10
N TYR A 49 9.82 0.15 10.73
CA TYR A 49 9.62 0.30 12.18
C TYR A 49 10.07 1.67 12.74
N LYS A 50 10.09 1.80 14.07
CA LYS A 50 10.47 3.05 14.76
C LYS A 50 11.98 3.27 14.77
N GLU A 51 12.73 2.21 14.53
CA GLU A 51 14.18 2.16 14.55
C GLU A 51 14.80 2.62 13.21
N ASN A 52 13.97 3.05 12.25
CA ASN A 52 14.39 3.48 10.91
C ASN A 52 15.30 2.44 10.21
N MET A 53 14.93 1.16 10.27
CA MET A 53 15.73 0.08 9.68
C MET A 53 15.67 0.17 8.15
N ASP A 54 16.80 -0.04 7.48
CA ASP A 54 16.81 -0.28 6.04
C ASP A 54 16.31 -1.70 5.70
N GLU A 55 16.14 -1.97 4.41
CA GLU A 55 15.65 -3.26 3.93
C GLU A 55 16.55 -4.44 4.35
N ALA A 56 17.88 -4.24 4.34
CA ALA A 56 18.83 -5.29 4.71
C ALA A 56 18.70 -5.64 6.20
N ALA A 57 18.60 -4.63 7.07
CA ALA A 57 18.39 -4.80 8.50
C ALA A 57 17.02 -5.44 8.80
N TYR A 58 15.99 -5.07 8.05
CA TYR A 58 14.66 -5.68 8.14
C TYR A 58 14.69 -7.19 7.84
N ILE A 59 15.34 -7.59 6.73
CA ILE A 59 15.45 -9.00 6.32
C ILE A 59 16.23 -9.81 7.36
N ALA A 60 17.36 -9.28 7.85
CA ALA A 60 18.15 -9.94 8.90
C ALA A 60 17.35 -10.12 10.21
N LYS A 61 16.55 -9.11 10.59
CA LYS A 61 15.69 -9.21 11.76
C LYS A 61 14.63 -10.30 11.58
N GLN A 62 13.98 -10.36 10.43
CA GLN A 62 12.98 -11.38 10.13
C GLN A 62 13.57 -12.79 10.16
N GLU A 63 14.77 -12.98 9.60
CA GLU A 63 15.49 -14.26 9.67
C GLU A 63 15.75 -14.67 11.12
N SER A 64 16.23 -13.73 11.95
CA SER A 64 16.44 -13.94 13.39
C SER A 64 15.13 -14.34 14.08
N ASP A 65 14.03 -13.65 13.78
CA ASP A 65 12.75 -13.88 14.44
C ASP A 65 12.14 -15.25 14.07
N ILE A 66 12.28 -15.68 12.81
CA ILE A 66 11.90 -17.03 12.35
C ILE A 66 12.75 -18.09 13.07
N ARG A 67 14.06 -17.91 13.14
CA ARG A 67 14.96 -18.83 13.86
C ARG A 67 14.64 -18.90 15.35
N LYS A 68 14.35 -17.76 16.01
CA LYS A 68 13.93 -17.70 17.42
C LYS A 68 12.60 -18.40 17.67
N ALA A 69 11.70 -18.40 16.69
CA ALA A 69 10.45 -19.15 16.75
C ALA A 69 10.63 -20.67 16.58
N GLY A 70 11.88 -21.16 16.47
CA GLY A 70 12.19 -22.59 16.33
C GLY A 70 11.91 -23.16 14.95
N LYS A 71 11.75 -22.29 13.94
CA LYS A 71 11.44 -22.67 12.57
C LYS A 71 12.70 -23.03 11.78
N SER A 72 12.54 -23.87 10.75
CA SER A 72 13.68 -24.31 9.94
C SER A 72 14.22 -23.18 9.05
N PRO A 73 15.50 -23.23 8.64
CA PRO A 73 16.06 -22.28 7.67
C PRO A 73 15.27 -22.23 6.35
N ASP A 74 14.65 -23.34 5.95
CA ASP A 74 13.83 -23.42 4.73
C ASP A 74 12.58 -22.54 4.80
N GLU A 75 12.07 -22.26 6.01
CA GLU A 75 10.90 -21.40 6.19
C GLU A 75 11.24 -19.93 5.96
N PHE A 76 12.48 -19.51 6.24
CA PHE A 76 12.97 -18.18 5.88
C PHE A 76 13.09 -18.03 4.36
N GLU A 77 13.66 -19.04 3.69
CA GLU A 77 13.75 -19.05 2.22
C GLU A 77 12.38 -19.08 1.53
N LYS A 78 11.39 -19.73 2.15
CA LYS A 78 10.00 -19.68 1.69
C LYS A 78 9.42 -18.27 1.87
N TRP A 79 9.56 -17.69 3.06
CA TRP A 79 9.08 -16.32 3.34
C TRP A 79 9.70 -15.29 2.40
N LYS A 80 10.98 -15.45 2.04
CA LYS A 80 11.69 -14.53 1.13
C LYS A 80 11.19 -14.62 -0.33
N LYS A 81 10.51 -15.72 -0.70
CA LYS A 81 9.97 -15.94 -2.04
C LYS A 81 8.48 -15.61 -2.16
N ASP A 82 7.76 -15.57 -1.04
CA ASP A 82 6.35 -15.17 -0.96
C ASP A 82 6.20 -13.66 -1.25
#